data_AF-A0A176RYR5-F1
#
_entry.id   AF-A0A176RYR5-F1
#
_cell.length_a   1.000
_cell.length_b   1.000
_cell.length_c   1.000
_cell.angle_alpha   90.00
_cell.angle_beta   90.00
_cell.angle_gamma   90.00
#
_symmetry.space_group_name_H-M   'P 1'
#
loop_
_entity.id
_entity.type
_entity.pdbx_description
1 polymer ?
#
loop_
_entity_poly.entity_id
_entity_poly.type
_entity_poly.pdbx_seq_one_letter_code
_entity_poly.pdbx_strand_id
1 'polypeptide(L)' 'QSKLKEAIKRNNTRTGKSCIPEKGIRATYAKLQRPSFSEGFDALYYVTINGDNTFTIKEWSK' A
#
# COMPACT_ATOMS: atom_id res chain seq x y z
N GLN A 1 0.77 4.52 2.46
CA GLN A 1 -0.44 5.02 1.80
C GLN A 1 -0.60 4.20 0.54
N SER A 2 -1.79 3.67 0.28
CA SER A 2 -2.09 2.86 -0.90
C SER A 2 -2.38 3.73 -2.12
N LYS A 3 -1.38 4.46 -2.63
CA LYS A 3 -1.51 5.24 -3.89
C LYS A 3 -1.29 4.32 -5.09
N LEU A 4 -2.34 4.08 -5.89
CA LEU A 4 -2.29 3.17 -7.04
C LEU A 4 -1.23 3.56 -8.08
N LYS A 5 -1.20 4.85 -8.49
CA LYS A 5 -0.24 5.35 -9.49
C LYS A 5 1.21 5.11 -9.05
N GLU A 6 1.52 5.40 -7.78
CA GLU A 6 2.86 5.18 -7.22
C GLU A 6 3.21 3.69 -7.11
N ALA A 7 2.24 2.83 -6.77
CA ALA A 7 2.44 1.40 -6.74
C ALA A 7 2.76 0.82 -8.13
N ILE A 8 2.06 1.29 -9.18
CA ILE A 8 2.33 0.91 -10.57
C ILE A 8 3.73 1.40 -10.99
N LYS A 9 4.08 2.67 -10.70
CA LYS A 9 5.39 3.23 -11.02
C LYS A 9 6.53 2.40 -10.43
N ARG A 10 6.44 2.02 -9.14
CA ARG A 10 7.44 1.16 -8.49
C ARG A 10 7.44 -0.28 -9.02
N ASN A 11 6.29 -0.81 -9.41
CA ASN A 11 6.22 -2.14 -9.99
C ASN A 11 6.94 -2.20 -11.33
N ASN A 12 6.83 -1.15 -12.15
CA ASN A 12 7.45 -1.07 -13.48
C ASN A 12 8.98 -1.02 -13.44
N THR A 13 9.59 -0.74 -12.28
CA THR A 13 11.06 -0.81 -12.12
C THR A 13 11.55 -2.22 -11.77
N ARG A 14 10.65 -3.21 -11.61
CA ARG A 14 11.00 -4.60 -11.31
C ARG A 14 11.16 -5.40 -12.58
N THR A 15 11.84 -6.54 -12.48
CA THR A 15 12.10 -7.45 -13.60
C THR A 15 11.57 -8.86 -13.32
N GLY A 16 11.38 -9.63 -14.39
CA GLY A 16 10.93 -11.02 -14.32
C GLY A 16 9.59 -11.18 -13.58
N LYS A 17 9.49 -12.24 -12.77
CA LYS A 17 8.27 -12.58 -12.01
C LYS A 17 7.88 -11.54 -10.95
N SER A 18 8.81 -10.66 -10.56
CA SER A 18 8.56 -9.60 -9.58
C SER A 18 7.82 -8.39 -10.19
N CYS A 19 7.83 -8.25 -11.53
CA CYS A 19 7.05 -7.24 -12.25
C CYS A 19 5.64 -7.77 -12.49
N ILE A 20 4.69 -7.36 -11.64
CA ILE A 20 3.32 -7.87 -11.68
C ILE A 20 2.54 -7.18 -12.81
N PRO A 21 1.70 -7.90 -13.58
CA PRO A 21 0.83 -7.27 -14.57
C PRO A 21 -0.07 -6.20 -13.93
N GLU A 22 -0.21 -5.04 -14.60
CA GLU A 22 -0.97 -3.90 -14.06
C GLU A 22 -2.42 -4.27 -13.71
N LYS A 23 -3.05 -5.14 -14.49
CA LYS A 23 -4.40 -5.66 -14.21
C LYS A 23 -4.50 -6.33 -12.83
N GLY A 24 -3.45 -7.03 -12.39
CA GLY A 24 -3.39 -7.67 -11.08
C GLY A 24 -3.29 -6.64 -9.96
N ILE A 25 -2.49 -5.59 -10.15
CA ILE A 25 -2.36 -4.49 -9.18
C ILE A 25 -3.70 -3.77 -9.02
N ARG A 26 -4.39 -3.47 -10.13
CA ARG A 26 -5.71 -2.83 -10.12
C ARG A 26 -6.78 -3.70 -9.45
N ALA A 27 -6.79 -5.01 -9.75
CA ALA A 27 -7.71 -5.95 -9.13
C ALA A 27 -7.52 -6.03 -7.60
N THR A 28 -6.28 -6.06 -7.12
CA THR A 28 -6.00 -6.03 -5.67
C THR A 28 -6.36 -4.69 -5.05
N TYR A 29 -6.07 -3.58 -5.73
CA TYR A 29 -6.43 -2.24 -5.26
C TYR A 29 -7.94 -2.09 -5.06
N ALA A 30 -8.75 -2.63 -5.99
CA ALA A 30 -10.21 -2.60 -5.89
C ALA A 30 -10.77 -3.40 -4.72
N LYS A 31 -10.01 -4.37 -4.18
CA LYS A 31 -10.39 -5.18 -3.01
C LYS A 31 -9.92 -4.60 -1.68
N LEU A 32 -9.18 -3.50 -1.68
CA LEU A 32 -8.69 -2.90 -0.43
C LEU A 32 -9.84 -2.39 0.42
N GLN A 33 -9.87 -2.83 1.67
CA GLN A 33 -10.77 -2.34 2.71
C GLN A 33 -9.98 -1.53 3.72
N ARG A 34 -10.61 -0.52 4.32
CA ARG A 34 -9.97 0.23 5.41
C ARG A 34 -9.94 -0.67 6.65
N PRO A 35 -8.78 -0.78 7.33
CA PRO A 35 -8.72 -1.52 8.57
C PRO A 35 -9.54 -0.83 9.65
N SER A 36 -10.00 -1.61 10.61
CA SER A 36 -10.85 -1.21 11.71
C SER A 36 -10.48 -1.99 12.97
N PHE A 37 -10.62 -1.36 14.13
CA PHE A 37 -10.38 -2.04 15.42
C PHE A 37 -11.35 -3.21 15.67
N SER A 38 -12.54 -3.21 15.02
CA SER A 38 -13.49 -4.33 15.08
C SER A 38 -12.97 -5.64 14.49
N GLU A 39 -11.91 -5.61 13.68
CA GLU A 39 -11.23 -6.82 13.19
C GLU A 39 -10.36 -7.50 14.27
N GLY A 40 -10.16 -6.86 15.43
CA GLY A 40 -9.38 -7.40 16.55
C GLY A 40 -7.93 -6.92 16.61
N PHE A 41 -7.60 -5.79 15.97
CA PHE A 41 -6.28 -5.18 16.09
C PHE A 41 -6.13 -4.41 17.40
N ASP A 42 -5.01 -4.59 18.12
CA ASP A 42 -4.69 -3.78 19.32
C ASP A 42 -4.30 -2.34 18.96
N ALA A 43 -3.67 -2.16 17.80
CA ALA A 43 -3.22 -0.87 17.30
C ALA A 43 -3.29 -0.82 15.77
N LEU A 44 -3.56 0.37 15.24
CA LEU A 44 -3.56 0.64 13.80
C LEU A 44 -2.61 1.81 13.50
N TYR A 45 -1.93 1.74 12.35
CA TYR A 45 -0.98 2.75 11.91
C TYR A 45 -1.20 3.12 10.46
N TYR A 46 -1.05 4.40 10.16
CA TYR A 46 -0.98 4.93 8.82
C TYR A 46 0.48 5.16 8.41
N VAL A 47 0.99 4.28 7.55
CA VAL A 47 2.36 4.38 7.00
C VAL A 47 2.33 5.17 5.70
N THR A 48 3.29 6.05 5.43
CA THR A 48 3.49 6.74 4.15
C THR A 48 4.91 6.53 3.67
N ILE A 49 5.08 6.26 2.36
CA ILE A 49 6.41 6.12 1.74
C ILE A 49 6.86 7.50 1.28
N ASN A 50 8.07 7.88 1.67
CA ASN A 50 8.68 9.16 1.29
C ASN A 50 9.63 8.97 0.10
N GLY A 51 10.14 10.08 -0.46
CA GLY A 51 11.00 10.06 -1.65
C GLY A 51 12.44 9.63 -1.40
N ASP A 52 12.86 9.51 -0.15
CA ASP A 52 14.22 9.25 0.33
C ASP A 52 14.38 7.84 0.91
N ASN A 53 13.58 6.88 0.45
CA ASN A 53 13.49 5.53 1.00
C ASN A 53 13.12 5.47 2.51
N THR A 54 12.58 6.55 3.07
CA THR A 54 12.06 6.54 4.44
C THR A 54 10.56 6.30 4.50
N PHE A 55 10.08 6.02 5.71
CA PHE A 55 8.67 5.91 6.01
C PHE A 55 8.27 6.90 7.09
N THR A 56 7.14 7.57 6.89
CA THR A 56 6.46 8.28 7.97
C THR A 56 5.36 7.39 8.50
N ILE A 57 5.40 7.11 9.80
CA ILE A 57 4.41 6.30 10.50
C ILE A 57 3.62 7.24 11.41
N LYS A 58 2.29 7.16 11.34
CA LYS A 58 1.38 7.86 12.25
C LYS A 58 0.43 6.87 12.87
N GLU A 59 0.05 7.09 14.11
CA GLU A 59 -1.07 6.36 14.70
C GLU A 59 -2.34 6.60 13.89
N TRP A 60 -3.19 5.57 13.84
CA TRP A 60 -4.47 5.66 13.16
C TRP A 60 -5.42 6.57 13.94
N SER A 61 -5.59 7.79 13.45
CA SER A 61 -6.65 8.67 13.91
C SER A 61 -7.99 8.16 13.36
N LYS A 62 -8.98 8.00 14.25
CA LYS A 62 -10.37 7.72 13.86
C LYS A 62 -10.92 8.77 12.89
#